data_AF-A0A4R1AUN3-F1
#
_entry.id   AF-A0A4R1AUN3-F1
#
_cell.length_a   1.000
_cell.length_b   1.000
_cell.length_c   1.000
_cell.angle_alpha   90.00
_cell.angle_beta   90.00
_cell.angle_gamma   90.00
#
_symmetry.space_group_name_H-M   'P 1'
#
loop_
_entity.id
_entity.type
_entity.pdbx_description
1 polymer ?
#
loop_
_entity_poly.entity_id
_entity_poly.type
_entity_poly.pdbx_seq_one_letter_code
_entity_poly.pdbx_strand_id
1 'polypeptide(L)'
;MKNRMDSMIHKAKVTFNKANAKMKEKIFAFTGTSSASVKEIADFIKNHPDIKVIKKDFLGLQFSFYEMELDGMYYYLEMKNSSILQVDVQALNERIIAYRSYRDKYSLHTPVKFTQLEK
;
A
#
# COMPACT_ATOMS: atom_id res chain seq x y z
N MET A 1 12.76 -24.91 -21.36
CA MET A 1 12.05 -24.47 -20.13
C MET A 1 12.59 -23.16 -19.53
N LYS A 2 13.90 -22.85 -19.62
CA LYS A 2 14.50 -21.58 -19.11
C LYS A 2 13.83 -20.28 -19.62
N ASN A 3 13.66 -20.13 -20.93
CA ASN A 3 13.19 -18.86 -21.53
C ASN A 3 11.78 -18.39 -21.11
N ARG A 4 10.87 -19.30 -20.75
CA ARG A 4 9.51 -18.90 -20.32
C ARG A 4 9.50 -18.37 -18.90
N MET A 5 10.33 -18.94 -18.03
CA MET A 5 10.47 -18.54 -16.63
C MET A 5 11.17 -17.18 -16.54
N ASP A 6 12.22 -16.98 -17.34
CA ASP A 6 12.93 -15.70 -17.43
C ASP A 6 12.02 -14.57 -17.97
N SER A 7 11.17 -14.88 -18.96
CA SER A 7 10.18 -13.91 -19.47
C SER A 7 9.12 -13.53 -18.44
N MET A 8 8.64 -14.49 -17.63
CA MET A 8 7.68 -14.21 -16.56
C MET A 8 8.32 -13.37 -15.43
N ILE A 9 9.54 -13.71 -15.01
CA ILE A 9 10.29 -12.94 -14.00
C ILE A 9 10.55 -11.51 -14.50
N HIS A 10 10.93 -11.35 -15.76
CA HIS A 10 11.18 -10.04 -16.34
C HIS A 10 9.90 -9.18 -16.40
N LYS A 11 8.76 -9.77 -16.78
CA LYS A 11 7.46 -9.07 -16.79
C LYS A 11 7.02 -8.65 -15.39
N ALA A 12 7.21 -9.51 -14.38
CA ALA A 12 6.97 -9.20 -12.99
C ALA A 12 7.82 -7.99 -12.54
N LYS A 13 9.15 -8.05 -12.74
CA LYS A 13 10.08 -6.93 -12.44
C LYS A 13 9.66 -5.60 -13.08
N VAL A 14 9.35 -5.59 -14.38
CA VAL A 14 8.97 -4.36 -15.10
C VAL A 14 7.66 -3.80 -14.56
N THR A 15 6.72 -4.67 -14.24
CA THR A 15 5.41 -4.29 -13.68
C THR A 15 5.56 -3.71 -12.28
N PHE A 16 6.32 -4.39 -11.41
CA PHE A 16 6.69 -3.91 -10.08
C PHE A 16 7.27 -2.49 -10.13
N ASN A 17 8.28 -2.31 -10.98
CA ASN A 17 8.98 -1.03 -11.11
C ASN A 17 8.06 0.07 -11.61
N LYS A 18 7.16 -0.23 -12.57
CA LYS A 18 6.16 0.72 -13.08
C LYS A 18 5.14 1.08 -12.00
N ALA A 19 4.65 0.11 -11.24
CA ALA A 19 3.69 0.36 -10.18
C ALA A 19 4.31 1.16 -9.03
N ASN A 20 5.56 0.85 -8.69
CA ASN A 20 6.33 1.60 -7.69
C ASN A 20 6.58 3.05 -8.14
N ALA A 21 6.92 3.28 -9.41
CA ALA A 21 7.06 4.63 -9.96
C ALA A 21 5.74 5.41 -9.89
N LYS A 22 4.62 4.81 -10.32
CA LYS A 22 3.29 5.42 -10.20
C LYS A 22 2.92 5.75 -8.75
N MET A 23 3.25 4.86 -7.82
CA MET A 23 2.99 5.08 -6.41
C MET A 23 3.82 6.25 -5.85
N LYS A 24 5.11 6.33 -6.23
CA LYS A 24 5.95 7.49 -5.90
C LYS A 24 5.39 8.80 -6.45
N GLU A 25 4.92 8.81 -7.70
CA GLU A 25 4.29 9.99 -8.31
C GLU A 25 3.03 10.41 -7.54
N LYS A 26 2.16 9.47 -7.17
CA LYS A 26 0.94 9.78 -6.40
C LYS A 26 1.23 10.28 -5.00
N ILE A 27 2.19 9.64 -4.33
CA ILE A 27 2.64 10.09 -3.01
C ILE A 27 3.25 11.48 -3.13
N PHE A 28 4.13 11.72 -4.09
CA PHE A 28 4.69 13.06 -4.31
C PHE A 28 3.61 14.09 -4.61
N ALA A 29 2.61 13.76 -5.42
CA ALA A 29 1.47 14.65 -5.69
C ALA A 29 0.63 14.94 -4.44
N PHE A 30 0.56 13.99 -3.49
CA PHE A 30 -0.23 14.10 -2.27
C PHE A 30 0.53 14.75 -1.10
N THR A 31 1.80 14.40 -0.89
CA THR A 31 2.63 14.82 0.25
C THR A 31 3.65 15.89 -0.10
N GLY A 32 3.90 16.16 -1.38
CA GLY A 32 4.99 17.03 -1.84
C GLY A 32 6.40 16.42 -1.67
N THR A 33 6.51 15.16 -1.27
CA THR A 33 7.77 14.49 -0.96
C THR A 33 7.92 13.16 -1.71
N SER A 34 9.15 12.78 -2.03
CA SER A 34 9.45 11.51 -2.73
C SER A 34 9.42 10.27 -1.82
N SER A 35 9.10 10.47 -0.54
CA SER A 35 8.88 9.42 0.46
C SER A 35 7.63 9.73 1.27
N ALA A 36 6.88 8.67 1.62
CA ALA A 36 5.81 8.74 2.60
C ALA A 36 6.01 7.70 3.71
N SER A 37 5.66 8.10 4.91
CA SER A 37 5.43 7.26 6.07
C SER A 37 4.15 6.44 5.91
N VAL A 38 4.03 5.37 6.69
CA VAL A 38 2.81 4.56 6.77
C VAL A 38 1.59 5.43 7.10
N LYS A 39 1.78 6.41 8.00
CA LYS A 39 0.73 7.36 8.36
C LYS A 39 0.23 8.17 7.17
N GLU A 40 1.13 8.75 6.38
CA GLU A 40 0.75 9.56 5.22
C GLU A 40 0.01 8.73 4.16
N ILE A 41 0.41 7.47 3.96
CA ILE A 41 -0.32 6.54 3.07
C ILE A 41 -1.70 6.21 3.64
N ALA A 42 -1.82 5.97 4.94
CA ALA A 42 -3.12 5.75 5.57
C ALA A 42 -4.03 6.99 5.45
N ASP A 43 -3.48 8.18 5.64
CA ASP A 43 -4.20 9.44 5.47
C ASP A 43 -4.65 9.66 4.02
N PHE A 44 -3.81 9.29 3.04
CA PHE A 44 -4.19 9.29 1.62
C PHE A 44 -5.39 8.37 1.36
N ILE A 45 -5.33 7.11 1.80
CA ILE A 45 -6.41 6.12 1.57
C ILE A 45 -7.71 6.59 2.24
N LYS A 46 -7.62 7.03 3.50
CA LYS A 46 -8.78 7.42 4.30
C LYS A 46 -9.54 8.62 3.73
N ASN A 47 -8.82 9.56 3.11
CA ASN A 47 -9.38 10.81 2.61
C ASN A 47 -9.67 10.79 1.10
N HIS A 48 -9.48 9.66 0.42
CA HIS A 48 -9.73 9.57 -1.01
C HIS A 48 -11.24 9.57 -1.33
N PRO A 49 -11.72 10.33 -2.34
CA PRO A 49 -13.15 10.41 -2.64
C PRO A 49 -13.79 9.07 -3.03
N ASP A 50 -13.05 8.23 -3.74
CA ASP A 50 -13.55 6.93 -4.24
C ASP A 50 -13.40 5.78 -3.23
N ILE A 51 -13.10 6.07 -1.96
CA ILE A 51 -12.86 5.03 -0.96
C ILE A 51 -14.16 4.35 -0.56
N LYS A 52 -14.18 3.02 -0.59
CA LYS A 52 -15.24 2.23 0.03
C LYS A 52 -14.88 2.00 1.49
N VAL A 53 -15.80 2.35 2.38
CA VAL A 53 -15.62 2.17 3.84
C VAL A 53 -16.61 1.15 4.38
N ILE A 54 -16.10 0.13 5.06
CA ILE A 54 -16.90 -0.84 5.80
C ILE A 54 -16.56 -0.67 7.28
N LYS A 55 -17.58 -0.49 8.12
CA LYS A 55 -17.43 -0.43 9.59
C LYS A 55 -18.06 -1.67 10.22
N LYS A 56 -17.39 -2.27 11.19
CA LYS A 56 -17.89 -3.42 11.93
C LYS A 56 -17.55 -3.29 13.41
N ASP A 57 -18.49 -3.68 14.26
CA ASP A 57 -18.26 -3.77 15.69
C ASP A 57 -18.04 -5.23 16.08
N PHE A 58 -16.90 -5.50 16.72
CA PHE A 58 -16.54 -6.83 17.21
C PHE A 58 -16.18 -6.73 18.69
N LEU A 59 -16.93 -7.42 19.55
CA LEU A 59 -16.69 -7.46 21.00
C LEU A 59 -16.57 -6.05 21.63
N GLY A 60 -17.41 -5.11 21.18
CA GLY A 60 -17.39 -3.72 21.65
C GLY A 60 -16.25 -2.85 21.09
N LEU A 61 -15.48 -3.37 20.13
CA LEU A 61 -14.43 -2.62 19.44
C LEU A 61 -14.89 -2.29 18.02
N GLN A 62 -14.74 -1.03 17.62
CA GLN A 62 -15.05 -0.60 16.27
C GLN A 62 -13.85 -0.81 15.35
N PHE A 63 -14.11 -1.51 14.24
CA PHE A 63 -13.17 -1.69 13.14
C PHE A 63 -13.66 -0.94 11.91
N SER A 64 -12.73 -0.32 11.18
CA SER A 64 -13.00 0.32 9.91
C SER A 64 -12.04 -0.23 8.86
N PHE A 65 -12.61 -0.62 7.72
CA PHE A 65 -11.91 -1.19 6.57
C PHE A 65 -12.12 -0.27 5.39
N TYR A 66 -11.04 0.23 4.81
CA TYR A 66 -11.03 1.16 3.69
C TYR A 66 -10.42 0.45 2.49
N GLU A 67 -11.15 0.42 1.38
CA GLU A 67 -10.77 -0.31 0.16
C GLU A 67 -10.98 0.57 -1.07
N MET A 68 -9.99 0.65 -1.94
CA MET A 68 -10.15 1.29 -3.25
C MET A 68 -9.23 0.65 -4.28
N GLU A 69 -9.67 0.68 -5.53
CA GLU A 69 -8.85 0.38 -6.68
C GLU A 69 -8.66 1.65 -7.51
N LEU A 70 -7.41 2.00 -7.81
CA LEU A 70 -7.09 3.20 -8.56
C LEU A 70 -5.86 2.95 -9.45
N ASP A 71 -6.02 3.15 -10.76
CA ASP A 71 -4.96 2.97 -11.77
C ASP A 71 -4.27 1.60 -11.75
N GLY A 72 -5.02 0.55 -11.43
CA GLY A 72 -4.53 -0.83 -11.33
C GLY A 72 -3.76 -1.12 -10.03
N MET A 73 -3.89 -0.24 -9.02
CA MET A 73 -3.41 -0.46 -7.66
C MET A 73 -4.59 -0.68 -6.72
N TYR A 74 -4.49 -1.71 -5.89
CA TYR A 74 -5.41 -1.97 -4.80
C TYR A 74 -4.84 -1.40 -3.50
N TYR A 75 -5.63 -0.59 -2.82
CA TYR A 75 -5.29 0.03 -1.54
C TYR A 75 -6.20 -0.52 -0.46
N TYR A 76 -5.60 -0.88 0.67
CA TYR A 76 -6.31 -1.37 1.84
C TYR A 76 -5.77 -0.73 3.11
N LEU A 77 -6.67 -0.22 3.94
CA LEU A 77 -6.38 0.28 5.27
C LEU A 77 -7.36 -0.34 6.26
N GLU A 78 -6.80 -0.90 7.33
CA GLU A 78 -7.56 -1.42 8.47
C GLU A 78 -7.25 -0.61 9.71
N MET A 79 -8.31 -0.21 10.41
CA MET A 79 -8.22 0.54 11.65
C MET A 79 -9.05 -0.11 12.74
N LYS A 80 -8.55 -0.04 13.97
CA LYS A 80 -9.30 -0.29 15.20
C LYS A 80 -9.44 1.03 15.94
N ASN A 81 -10.66 1.54 16.07
CA ASN A 81 -10.92 2.91 16.50
C ASN A 81 -10.06 3.89 15.68
N SER A 82 -9.15 4.63 16.34
CA SER A 82 -8.21 5.56 15.70
C SER A 82 -6.84 4.96 15.39
N SER A 83 -6.60 3.70 15.73
CA SER A 83 -5.30 3.04 15.56
C SER A 83 -5.23 2.30 14.24
N ILE A 84 -4.15 2.56 13.47
CA ILE A 84 -3.85 1.83 12.23
C ILE A 84 -3.39 0.41 12.57
N LEU A 85 -4.06 -0.59 11.99
CA LEU A 85 -3.68 -2.01 12.13
C LEU A 85 -2.90 -2.49 10.92
N GLN A 86 -3.37 -2.18 9.72
CA GLN A 86 -2.77 -2.66 8.48
C GLN A 86 -2.85 -1.58 7.40
N VAL A 87 -1.78 -1.47 6.61
CA VAL A 87 -1.77 -0.71 5.36
C VAL A 87 -1.17 -1.61 4.29
N ASP A 88 -1.89 -1.77 3.18
CA ASP A 88 -1.44 -2.50 2.01
C ASP A 88 -1.64 -1.66 0.75
N VAL A 89 -0.64 -1.73 -0.12
CA VAL A 89 -0.77 -1.29 -1.51
C VAL A 89 -0.23 -2.39 -2.40
N GLN A 90 -1.05 -2.81 -3.35
CA GLN A 90 -0.75 -3.91 -4.26
C GLN A 90 -0.98 -3.47 -5.70
N ALA A 91 -0.20 -4.00 -6.64
CA ALA A 91 -0.46 -3.85 -8.07
C ALA A 91 -0.29 -5.20 -8.75
N LEU A 92 -1.29 -5.64 -9.53
CA LEU A 92 -1.22 -6.87 -10.35
C LEU A 92 -0.61 -8.08 -9.59
N ASN A 93 -1.10 -8.35 -8.38
CA ASN A 93 -0.65 -9.40 -7.44
C ASN A 93 0.72 -9.22 -6.78
N GLU A 94 1.38 -8.08 -6.99
CA GLU A 94 2.61 -7.73 -6.28
C GLU A 94 2.34 -6.73 -5.17
N ARG A 95 2.88 -7.02 -3.99
CA ARG A 95 2.73 -6.17 -2.80
C ARG A 95 3.83 -5.12 -2.79
N ILE A 96 3.45 -3.86 -2.97
CA ILE A 96 4.36 -2.71 -2.97
C ILE A 96 4.60 -2.23 -1.53
N ILE A 97 3.51 -2.14 -0.76
CA ILE A 97 3.55 -1.80 0.66
C ILE A 97 2.83 -2.87 1.45
N ALA A 98 3.46 -3.24 2.57
CA ALA A 98 2.81 -3.98 3.63
C ALA A 98 3.29 -3.48 4.99
N TYR A 99 2.34 -2.94 5.76
CA TYR A 99 2.52 -2.62 7.16
C TYR A 99 1.49 -3.36 8.02
N ARG A 100 1.90 -3.87 9.17
CA ARG A 100 1.04 -4.40 10.24
C ARG A 100 1.56 -3.96 11.59
N SER A 101 0.78 -3.20 12.35
CA SER A 101 1.21 -2.66 13.65
C SER A 101 1.45 -3.73 14.71
N TYR A 102 0.82 -4.90 14.57
CA TYR A 102 0.93 -6.03 15.51
C TYR A 102 2.07 -7.00 15.17
N ARG A 103 2.75 -6.82 14.04
CA ARG A 103 3.82 -7.72 13.59
C ARG A 103 5.11 -6.99 13.27
N ASP A 104 5.01 -5.85 12.58
CA ASP A 104 6.16 -5.16 12.04
C ASP A 104 6.75 -4.22 13.12
N LYS A 105 8.07 -4.27 13.31
CA LYS A 105 8.76 -3.53 14.40
C LYS A 105 8.99 -2.04 14.11
N TYR A 106 8.61 -1.56 12.93
CA TYR A 106 8.86 -0.18 12.50
C TYR A 106 7.67 0.74 12.87
N SER A 107 7.97 1.99 13.18
CA SER A 107 6.99 2.99 13.62
C SER A 107 6.07 3.44 12.46
N LEU A 108 4.88 3.94 12.79
CA LEU A 108 3.97 4.58 11.81
C LEU A 108 4.63 5.74 11.06
N HIS A 109 5.64 6.37 11.67
CA HIS A 109 6.41 7.46 11.09
C HIS A 109 7.65 6.99 10.31
N THR A 110 7.94 5.68 10.30
CA THR A 110 9.04 5.14 9.52
C THR A 110 8.72 5.34 8.03
N PRO A 111 9.60 6.02 7.27
CA PRO A 111 9.42 6.16 5.83
C PRO A 111 9.40 4.76 5.19
N VAL A 112 8.38 4.48 4.39
CA VAL A 112 8.34 3.22 3.66
C VAL A 112 9.35 3.32 2.52
N LYS A 113 10.39 2.50 2.57
CA LYS A 113 11.34 2.39 1.45
C LYS A 113 10.67 1.63 0.32
N PHE A 114 10.33 2.36 -0.72
CA PHE A 114 9.97 1.85 -2.03
C PHE A 114 11.17 1.14 -2.66
N THR A 115 11.36 -0.15 -2.35
CA THR A 115 12.46 -0.93 -2.93
C THR A 115 12.31 -0.94 -4.45
N GLN A 116 13.41 -0.65 -5.15
CA GLN A 116 13.53 -1.04 -6.56
C GLN A 116 13.96 -2.50 -6.54
N LEU A 117 13.32 -3.36 -7.32
CA LEU A 117 13.95 -4.64 -7.65
C LEU A 117 15.19 -4.28 -8.47
N GLU A 118 16.37 -4.43 -7.87
CA GLU A 118 17.64 -4.17 -8.53
C GLU A 118 17.78 -5.01 -9.81
N LYS A 119 18.59 -4.45 -10.73
CA LYS A 119 18.80 -4.89 -12.11
C LYS A 119 19.04 -6.39 -12.22
#